data_AF-G3CUL8-F1
#
_entry.id   AF-G3CUL8-F1
#
_cell.length_a   1.000
_cell.length_b   1.000
_cell.length_c   1.000
_cell.angle_alpha   90.00
_cell.angle_beta   90.00
_cell.angle_gamma   90.00
#
_symmetry.space_group_name_H-M   'P 1'
#
loop_
_entity.id
_entity.type
_entity.pdbx_description
1 polymer ?
#
loop_
_entity_poly.entity_id
_entity_poly.type
_entity_poly.pdbx_seq_one_letter_code
_entity_poly.pdbx_strand_id
1 'polypeptide(L)'
;YEMKVLGYNLMHAMRFAVEEINNDSSLLPDVLLGYEMVDSCYMSNNVQPVLYFLSQDDYFLPIQEDYSHYVPRVVAIIGPDNSEATKTVANFLSLFLLPQ
;
A
#
# COMPACT_ATOMS: atom_id res chain seq x y z
N TYR A 1 -15.19 3.32 -17.60
CA TYR A 1 -14.43 2.42 -16.72
C TYR A 1 -15.40 1.93 -15.66
N GLU A 2 -15.69 0.63 -15.61
CA GLU A 2 -16.69 0.08 -14.67
C GLU A 2 -15.98 -0.30 -13.37
N MET A 3 -16.29 0.44 -12.30
CA MET A 3 -15.73 0.16 -10.98
C MET A 3 -16.38 -1.10 -10.41
N LYS A 4 -15.58 -2.10 -10.04
CA LYS A 4 -16.11 -3.29 -9.37
C LYS A 4 -16.62 -2.92 -7.97
N VAL A 5 -17.86 -3.27 -7.67
CA VAL A 5 -18.50 -3.04 -6.35
C VAL A 5 -17.65 -3.56 -5.20
N LEU A 6 -17.02 -4.73 -5.37
CA LEU A 6 -16.12 -5.30 -4.35
C LEU A 6 -14.93 -4.38 -4.06
N GLY A 7 -14.25 -3.86 -5.09
CA GLY A 7 -13.10 -2.96 -4.90
C GLY A 7 -13.49 -1.67 -4.19
N TYR A 8 -14.65 -1.10 -4.53
CA TYR A 8 -15.20 0.06 -3.85
C TYR A 8 -15.47 -0.21 -2.36
N ASN A 9 -16.08 -1.37 -2.05
CA ASN A 9 -16.36 -1.75 -0.67
C ASN A 9 -15.07 -1.98 0.14
N LEU A 10 -14.04 -2.57 -0.46
CA LEU A 10 -12.73 -2.76 0.19
C LEU A 10 -12.03 -1.42 0.46
N MET A 11 -12.09 -0.48 -0.48
CA MET A 11 -11.57 0.88 -0.29
C MET A 11 -12.28 1.58 0.88
N HIS A 12 -13.62 1.48 0.96
CA HIS A 12 -14.37 2.02 2.09
C HIS A 12 -14.05 1.33 3.41
N ALA A 13 -13.86 0.00 3.40
CA ALA A 13 -13.47 -0.74 4.59
C ALA A 13 -12.10 -0.29 5.13
N MET A 14 -11.13 -0.05 4.25
CA MET A 14 -9.81 0.48 4.64
C MET A 14 -9.94 1.87 5.27
N ARG A 15 -10.64 2.80 4.59
CA ARG A 15 -10.89 4.14 5.12
C ARG A 15 -11.59 4.09 6.48
N PHE A 16 -12.67 3.32 6.59
CA PHE A 16 -13.44 3.18 7.82
C PHE A 16 -12.56 2.63 8.96
N ALA A 17 -11.77 1.60 8.71
CA ALA A 17 -10.88 1.04 9.72
C ALA A 17 -9.85 2.06 10.22
N VAL A 18 -9.27 2.88 9.32
CA VAL A 18 -8.35 3.94 9.72
C VAL A 18 -9.06 5.03 10.53
N GLU A 19 -10.27 5.43 10.16
CA GLU A 19 -11.07 6.38 10.92
C GLU A 19 -11.39 5.86 12.34
N GLU A 20 -11.76 4.58 12.47
CA GLU A 20 -12.00 3.94 13.76
C GLU A 20 -10.73 3.87 14.62
N ILE A 21 -9.58 3.49 14.04
CA ILE A 21 -8.28 3.47 14.73
C ILE A 21 -7.94 4.86 15.26
N ASN A 22 -8.06 5.89 14.41
CA ASN A 22 -7.72 7.26 14.79
C ASN A 22 -8.66 7.85 15.86
N ASN A 23 -9.87 7.29 16.02
CA ASN A 23 -10.84 7.73 17.01
C ASN A 23 -10.76 6.92 18.33
N ASP A 24 -9.99 5.84 18.37
CA ASP A 24 -9.78 5.02 19.56
C ASP A 24 -8.52 5.45 20.31
N SER A 25 -8.70 6.22 21.39
CA SER A 25 -7.60 6.66 22.26
C SER A 25 -6.77 5.54 22.91
N SER A 26 -7.24 4.28 22.88
CA SER A 26 -6.49 3.12 23.36
C SER A 26 -5.55 2.51 22.33
N LEU A 27 -5.74 2.84 21.04
CA LEU A 27 -4.98 2.29 19.92
C LEU A 27 -4.25 3.41 19.19
N LEU A 28 -2.91 3.34 19.16
CA LEU A 28 -2.05 4.40 18.60
C LEU A 28 -2.30 5.80 19.22
N PRO A 29 -2.24 5.94 20.56
CA PRO A 29 -2.42 7.23 21.21
C PRO A 29 -1.43 8.27 20.66
N ASP A 30 -1.93 9.49 20.44
CA ASP A 30 -1.18 10.64 19.91
C ASP A 30 -0.59 10.44 18.50
N VAL A 31 -1.06 9.44 17.75
CA VAL A 31 -0.65 9.15 16.37
C VAL A 31 -1.89 9.10 15.47
N LEU A 32 -1.80 9.73 14.29
CA LEU A 32 -2.81 9.60 13.24
C LEU A 32 -2.28 8.68 12.15
N LEU A 33 -3.03 7.63 11.87
CA LEU A 33 -2.82 6.75 10.73
C LEU A 33 -3.38 7.41 9.46
N GLY A 34 -2.51 7.58 8.46
CA GLY A 34 -2.89 7.96 7.11
C GLY A 34 -3.02 6.75 6.18
N TYR A 35 -3.55 6.98 4.99
CA TYR A 35 -3.59 5.96 3.94
C TYR A 35 -3.43 6.58 2.55
N GLU A 36 -2.84 5.81 1.64
CA GLU A 36 -2.86 6.05 0.20
C GLU A 36 -3.48 4.82 -0.49
N MET A 37 -4.40 5.03 -1.43
CA MET A 37 -5.11 3.96 -2.12
C MET A 37 -5.00 4.16 -3.63
N VAL A 38 -4.72 3.07 -4.36
CA VAL A 38 -4.53 3.07 -5.81
C VAL A 38 -5.29 1.91 -6.43
N ASP A 39 -5.80 2.09 -7.64
CA ASP A 39 -6.43 1.01 -8.41
C ASP A 39 -5.35 0.16 -9.10
N SER A 40 -5.28 -1.13 -8.76
CA SER A 40 -4.39 -2.11 -9.41
C SER A 40 -4.97 -2.68 -10.71
N CYS A 41 -6.18 -2.26 -11.10
CA CYS A 41 -6.86 -2.67 -12.33
C CYS A 41 -6.94 -4.21 -12.48
N TYR A 42 -7.01 -4.92 -11.36
CA TYR A 42 -7.06 -6.37 -11.23
C TYR A 42 -5.82 -7.11 -11.81
N MET A 43 -5.75 -7.30 -13.12
CA MET A 43 -4.67 -8.04 -13.80
C MET A 43 -3.81 -7.18 -14.72
N SER A 44 -4.22 -5.96 -15.04
CA SER A 44 -3.48 -5.14 -16.02
C SER A 44 -2.38 -4.29 -15.39
N ASN A 45 -2.35 -4.13 -14.05
CA ASN A 45 -1.38 -3.25 -13.40
C ASN A 45 -0.92 -3.70 -12.00
N ASN A 46 -0.06 -4.72 -11.95
CA ASN A 46 0.49 -5.24 -10.69
C ASN A 46 1.79 -4.56 -10.23
N VAL A 47 2.39 -3.71 -11.08
CA VAL A 47 3.75 -3.17 -10.86
C VAL A 47 3.74 -1.66 -10.57
N GLN A 48 3.01 -0.85 -11.35
CA GLN A 48 3.05 0.60 -11.15
C GLN A 48 2.57 1.04 -9.74
N PRO A 49 1.51 0.45 -9.15
CA PRO A 49 1.08 0.73 -7.79
C PRO A 49 2.19 0.53 -6.74
N VAL A 50 2.89 -0.60 -6.82
CA VAL A 50 3.95 -0.92 -5.85
C VAL A 50 5.17 -0.01 -6.06
N LEU A 51 5.55 0.31 -7.30
CA LEU A 51 6.63 1.27 -7.55
C LEU A 51 6.28 2.68 -7.06
N TYR A 52 5.02 3.09 -7.20
CA TYR A 52 4.52 4.34 -6.64
C TYR A 52 4.66 4.37 -5.11
N PHE A 53 4.21 3.34 -4.42
CA PHE A 53 4.34 3.23 -2.96
C PHE A 53 5.80 3.17 -2.47
N LEU A 54 6.68 2.56 -3.27
CA LEU A 54 8.11 2.47 -2.98
C LEU A 54 8.90 3.73 -3.34
N SER A 55 8.34 4.66 -4.10
CA SER A 55 9.00 5.92 -4.44
C SER A 55 9.14 6.86 -3.24
N GLN A 56 9.84 7.98 -3.42
CA GLN A 56 9.84 9.13 -2.52
C GLN A 56 8.70 10.10 -2.83
N ASP A 57 8.57 11.18 -2.07
CA ASP A 57 7.53 12.21 -2.24
C ASP A 57 7.53 12.84 -3.65
N ASP A 58 8.69 12.90 -4.31
CA ASP A 58 8.89 13.41 -5.67
C ASP A 58 8.65 12.37 -6.77
N TYR A 59 8.13 11.19 -6.42
CA TYR A 59 7.92 10.03 -7.28
C TYR A 59 9.21 9.41 -7.84
N PHE A 60 10.37 9.76 -7.28
CA PHE A 60 11.63 9.15 -7.66
C PHE A 60 11.87 7.86 -6.87
N LEU A 61 12.26 6.80 -7.59
CA LEU A 61 12.76 5.56 -7.02
C LEU A 61 14.15 5.28 -7.61
N PRO A 62 15.24 5.53 -6.86
CA PRO A 62 16.58 5.25 -7.34
C PRO A 62 16.80 3.74 -7.52
N ILE A 63 17.60 3.36 -8.50
CA ILE A 63 18.10 1.98 -8.60
C ILE A 63 19.27 1.83 -7.64
N GLN A 64 19.08 1.02 -6.59
CA GLN A 64 20.08 0.74 -5.57
C GLN A 64 20.34 -0.76 -5.46
N GLU A 65 21.54 -1.14 -5.01
CA GLU A 65 21.88 -2.54 -4.73
C GLU A 65 21.25 -3.04 -3.42
N ASP A 66 21.01 -2.14 -2.47
CA ASP A 66 20.46 -2.43 -1.15
C ASP A 66 19.43 -1.36 -0.75
N TYR A 67 18.21 -1.81 -0.44
CA TYR A 67 17.12 -0.96 0.04
C TYR A 67 16.80 -1.16 1.53
N SER A 68 17.62 -1.90 2.29
CA SER A 68 17.37 -2.24 3.70
C SER A 68 17.25 -1.01 4.62
N HIS A 69 17.79 0.13 4.19
CA HIS A 69 17.70 1.43 4.90
C HIS A 69 16.91 2.49 4.13
N TYR A 70 16.26 2.11 3.04
CA TYR A 70 15.44 3.01 2.24
C TYR A 70 14.11 3.29 2.96
N VAL A 71 13.65 4.54 2.91
CA VAL A 71 12.39 4.98 3.53
C VAL A 71 11.38 5.31 2.43
N PRO A 72 10.45 4.41 2.09
CA PRO A 72 9.41 4.68 1.09
C PRO A 72 8.29 5.57 1.65
N ARG A 73 7.36 5.99 0.79
CA ARG A 73 6.19 6.79 1.16
C ARG A 73 5.24 6.10 2.14
N VAL A 74 5.21 4.77 2.14
CA VAL A 74 4.31 3.95 2.96
C VAL A 74 5.07 3.06 3.92
N VAL A 75 4.46 2.73 5.06
CA VAL A 75 5.05 1.85 6.09
C VAL A 75 4.54 0.41 6.01
N ALA A 76 3.43 0.18 5.32
CA ALA A 76 2.80 -1.12 5.11
C ALA A 76 1.89 -1.07 3.87
N ILE A 77 1.62 -2.22 3.25
CA ILE A 77 0.67 -2.34 2.14
C ILE A 77 -0.41 -3.37 2.48
N ILE A 78 -1.68 -3.06 2.20
CA ILE A 78 -2.78 -4.02 2.30
C ILE A 78 -3.23 -4.46 0.90
N GLY A 79 -3.33 -5.77 0.66
CA GLY A 79 -3.68 -6.35 -0.64
C GLY A 79 -2.48 -6.55 -1.56
N PRO A 80 -2.68 -6.79 -2.87
CA PRO A 80 -3.97 -6.89 -3.56
C PRO A 80 -4.72 -8.19 -3.24
N ASP A 81 -5.95 -8.31 -3.75
CA ASP A 81 -6.90 -9.40 -3.50
C ASP A 81 -6.57 -10.71 -4.25
N ASN A 82 -5.76 -10.65 -5.31
CA ASN A 82 -5.41 -11.82 -6.12
C ASN A 82 -4.00 -12.35 -5.81
N SER A 83 -3.88 -13.67 -5.59
CA SER A 83 -2.62 -14.29 -5.13
C SER A 83 -1.43 -14.11 -6.08
N GLU A 84 -1.66 -14.01 -7.39
CA GLU A 84 -0.59 -13.82 -8.38
C GLU A 84 0.02 -12.42 -8.27
N ALA A 85 -0.83 -11.39 -8.19
CA ALA A 85 -0.39 -10.02 -7.95
C ALA A 85 0.20 -9.87 -6.54
N THR A 86 -0.36 -10.53 -5.51
CA THR A 86 0.23 -10.52 -4.16
C THR A 86 1.67 -11.02 -4.18
N LYS A 87 1.95 -12.14 -4.88
CA LYS A 87 3.33 -12.64 -5.03
C LYS A 87 4.24 -11.65 -5.76
N THR A 88 3.73 -11.00 -6.80
CA THR A 88 4.48 -9.99 -7.54
C THR A 88 4.84 -8.81 -6.64
N VAL A 89 3.86 -8.28 -5.90
CA VAL A 89 4.05 -7.18 -4.95
C VAL A 89 4.99 -7.59 -3.82
N ALA A 90 4.81 -8.76 -3.20
CA ALA A 90 5.67 -9.27 -2.13
C ALA A 90 7.15 -9.34 -2.54
N ASN A 91 7.45 -9.74 -3.78
CA ASN A 91 8.81 -9.76 -4.29
C ASN A 91 9.46 -8.37 -4.25
N PHE A 92 8.74 -7.32 -4.69
CA PHE A 92 9.23 -5.94 -4.60
C PHE A 92 9.41 -5.52 -3.14
N LEU A 93 8.39 -5.73 -2.29
CA LEU A 93 8.39 -5.29 -0.90
C LEU A 93 9.48 -5.95 -0.06
N SER A 94 9.84 -7.19 -0.38
CA SER A 94 10.90 -7.93 0.30
C SER A 94 12.27 -7.25 0.20
N LEU A 95 12.52 -6.49 -0.88
CA LEU A 95 13.77 -5.73 -1.05
C LEU A 95 13.87 -4.57 -0.05
N PHE A 96 12.73 -3.98 0.31
CA PHE A 96 12.61 -2.79 1.18
C PHE A 96 12.27 -3.15 2.63
N LEU A 97 12.17 -4.45 2.94
CA LEU A 97 11.72 -4.94 4.26
C LEU A 97 10.35 -4.38 4.68
N LEU A 98 9.48 -4.14 3.71
CA LEU A 98 8.18 -3.50 3.91
C LEU A 98 7.09 -4.57 4.12
N PRO A 99 6.33 -4.52 5.22
CA PRO A 99 5.29 -5.52 5.49
C PRO A 99 4.10 -5.41 4.52
N GLN A 100 3.61 -6.58 4.12
CA GLN A 100 2.36 -6.79 3.37
C GLN A 100 1.40 -7.66 4.18
#